data_AF-A0AAD8PK41-F1
#
_entry.id   AF-A0AAD8PK41-F1
#
_cell.length_a   1.000
_cell.length_b   1.000
_cell.length_c   1.000
_cell.angle_alpha   90.00
_cell.angle_beta   90.00
_cell.angle_gamma   90.00
#
_symmetry.space_group_name_H-M   'P 1'
#
loop_
_entity.id
_entity.type
_entity.pdbx_description
1 polymer ?
#
loop_
_entity_poly.entity_id
_entity_poly.type
_entity_poly.pdbx_seq_one_letter_code
_entity_poly.pdbx_strand_id
1 'polypeptide(L)'
;IRSLVEQGSRAEARSIRLTLEDLARDVRVGLEGERRHQAEMINHAERIRGDQQRNSKNWSFEKRQQLADSIVDLLEDRALGWLENARGMHNLSRQPHLKPAVAFSLLTIPCLVTYTSEEVALNSRFLEDCFNRDRVRLPADSFSPVMASPEILKNISEWAKAPAPNLLWLNGEPVQCDDFDNPITMVAAKVIFLAEQSQTPIISHFCELRRGQKLRFGNNSKEEQSLVGLVYSIIRQLVELLPPMFEASSDFSAEKFNSLDGTIQCWRTALSVLTNLANSMPGPVFCIIDGLHWLNDTSTDNCLPEFIRVLRGVRLKVVLSTTRRSVVLRNEIPRSETLYI
;
A
#
# COMPACT_ATOMS: atom_id res chain seq x y z
N ILE A 1 24.16 39.20 41.05
CA ILE A 1 23.76 40.23 40.05
C ILE A 1 24.77 40.32 38.90
N ARG A 2 26.09 40.46 39.13
CA ARG A 2 27.08 40.53 38.02
C ARG A 2 27.19 39.28 37.12
N SER A 3 27.04 38.05 37.64
CA SER A 3 27.16 36.83 36.80
C SER A 3 25.95 36.55 35.89
N LEU A 4 24.76 37.07 36.22
CA LEU A 4 23.55 36.90 35.39
C LEU A 4 23.59 37.78 34.13
N VAL A 5 24.22 38.95 34.23
CA VAL A 5 24.41 39.87 33.10
C VAL A 5 25.39 39.30 32.07
N GLU A 6 26.45 38.62 32.53
CA GLU A 6 27.43 37.97 31.64
C GLU A 6 26.88 36.72 30.92
N GLN A 7 25.95 35.99 31.56
CA GLN A 7 25.26 34.87 30.91
C GLN A 7 24.25 35.34 29.85
N GLY A 8 23.53 36.44 30.12
CA GLY A 8 22.63 37.05 29.13
C GLY A 8 23.36 37.52 27.87
N SER A 9 24.50 38.22 28.04
CA SER A 9 25.32 38.72 26.94
C SER A 9 25.89 37.59 26.05
N ARG A 10 26.26 36.45 26.64
CA ARG A 10 26.75 35.28 25.88
C ARG A 10 25.64 34.54 25.13
N ALA A 11 24.41 34.53 25.65
CA ALA A 11 23.27 33.94 24.97
C ALA A 11 22.81 34.79 23.77
N GLU A 12 22.78 36.12 23.94
CA GLU A 12 22.47 37.06 22.85
C GLU A 12 23.53 37.00 21.73
N ALA A 13 24.81 36.98 22.08
CA ALA A 13 25.88 36.88 21.07
C ALA A 13 25.81 35.58 20.25
N ARG A 14 25.36 34.47 20.86
CA ARG A 14 25.14 33.20 20.15
C ARG A 14 23.89 33.24 19.27
N SER A 15 22.81 33.86 19.75
CA SER A 15 21.57 34.01 18.98
C SER A 15 21.77 34.90 17.75
N ILE A 16 22.51 36.00 17.89
CA ILE A 16 22.85 36.91 16.78
C ILE A 16 23.76 36.21 15.76
N ARG A 17 24.71 35.39 16.22
CA ARG A 17 25.58 34.63 15.32
C ARG A 17 24.84 33.53 14.55
N LEU A 18 23.95 32.80 15.22
CA LEU A 18 23.13 31.76 14.58
C LEU A 18 22.16 32.36 13.55
N THR A 19 21.55 33.51 13.86
CA THR A 19 20.67 34.20 12.91
C THR A 19 21.43 34.78 11.72
N LEU A 20 22.66 35.28 11.89
CA LEU A 20 23.53 35.70 10.78
C LEU A 20 24.01 34.52 9.90
N GLU A 21 24.36 33.39 10.51
CA GLU A 21 24.76 32.19 9.78
C GLU A 21 23.57 31.57 9.02
N ASP A 22 22.35 31.67 9.54
CA ASP A 22 21.12 31.27 8.84
C ASP A 22 20.75 32.24 7.70
N LEU A 23 20.94 33.55 7.88
CA LEU A 23 20.73 34.54 6.81
C LEU A 23 21.73 34.35 5.65
N ALA A 24 22.98 33.98 5.96
CA ALA A 24 24.03 33.77 4.96
C ALA A 24 23.84 32.48 4.14
N ARG A 25 23.05 31.52 4.64
CA ARG A 25 22.68 30.30 3.90
C ARG A 25 21.39 30.46 3.09
N ASP A 26 20.69 31.57 3.25
CA ASP A 26 19.43 31.80 2.59
C ASP A 26 19.65 32.36 1.17
N VAL A 27 19.52 31.51 0.17
CA VAL A 27 19.65 31.82 -1.27
C VAL A 27 18.68 32.93 -1.73
N ARG A 28 17.71 33.31 -0.89
CA ARG A 28 16.73 34.37 -1.13
C ARG A 28 17.27 35.79 -0.87
N VAL A 29 18.43 35.95 -0.23
CA VAL A 29 18.98 37.28 0.11
C VAL A 29 19.57 37.95 -1.13
N GLY A 30 18.97 39.08 -1.54
CA GLY A 30 19.43 39.91 -2.67
C GLY A 30 18.70 39.71 -4.00
N LEU A 31 17.65 38.89 -4.04
CA LEU A 31 16.81 38.69 -5.23
C LEU A 31 15.51 39.52 -5.15
N GLU A 32 15.15 40.19 -6.24
CA GLU A 32 13.91 40.96 -6.38
C GLU A 32 13.02 40.41 -7.50
N GLY A 33 11.71 40.68 -7.40
CA GLY A 33 10.72 40.33 -8.41
C GLY A 33 10.56 38.83 -8.68
N GLU A 34 10.55 38.46 -9.95
CA GLU A 34 10.25 37.10 -10.43
C GLU A 34 11.28 36.05 -9.97
N ARG A 35 12.55 36.47 -9.80
CA ARG A 35 13.63 35.60 -9.29
C ARG A 35 13.44 35.21 -7.83
N ARG A 36 12.87 36.12 -7.01
CA ARG A 36 12.53 35.83 -5.62
C ARG A 36 11.36 34.85 -5.54
N HIS A 37 10.35 35.05 -6.37
CA HIS A 37 9.19 34.15 -6.43
C HIS A 37 9.60 32.72 -6.84
N GLN A 38 10.46 32.59 -7.84
CA GLN A 38 10.98 31.28 -8.26
C GLN A 38 11.81 30.60 -7.16
N ALA A 39 12.66 31.36 -6.44
CA ALA A 39 13.41 30.83 -5.30
C ALA A 39 12.51 30.43 -4.11
N GLU A 40 11.44 31.18 -3.86
CA GLU A 40 10.43 30.85 -2.84
C GLU A 40 9.66 29.58 -3.22
N MET A 41 9.29 29.41 -4.48
CA MET A 41 8.65 28.18 -4.98
C MET A 41 9.55 26.96 -4.85
N ILE A 42 10.84 27.07 -5.22
CA ILE A 42 11.81 25.97 -5.09
C ILE A 42 11.98 25.58 -3.61
N ASN A 43 12.18 26.54 -2.71
CA ASN A 43 12.35 26.27 -1.28
C ASN A 43 11.06 25.69 -0.65
N HIS A 44 9.88 26.15 -1.09
CA HIS A 44 8.61 25.57 -0.69
C HIS A 44 8.47 24.12 -1.17
N ALA A 45 8.84 23.82 -2.42
CA ALA A 45 8.82 22.47 -2.96
C ALA A 45 9.81 21.55 -2.23
N GLU A 46 11.02 22.04 -1.92
CA GLU A 46 12.02 21.31 -1.14
C GLU A 46 11.56 21.02 0.29
N ARG A 47 10.86 21.96 0.95
CA ARG A 47 10.22 21.70 2.25
C ARG A 47 9.16 20.62 2.18
N ILE A 48 8.24 20.71 1.21
CA ILE A 48 7.22 19.66 1.01
C ILE A 48 7.91 18.31 0.79
N ARG A 49 8.96 18.27 -0.04
CA ARG A 49 9.72 17.05 -0.33
C ARG A 49 10.42 16.51 0.93
N GLY A 50 11.02 17.38 1.73
CA GLY A 50 11.62 17.04 3.03
C GLY A 50 10.61 16.50 4.03
N ASP A 51 9.43 17.10 4.13
CA ASP A 51 8.35 16.68 5.02
C ASP A 51 7.71 15.36 4.55
N GLN A 52 7.56 15.15 3.24
CA GLN A 52 7.12 13.87 2.67
C GLN A 52 8.14 12.76 2.89
N GLN A 53 9.44 13.04 2.74
CA GLN A 53 10.49 12.06 2.97
C GLN A 53 10.67 11.76 4.46
N ARG A 54 10.43 12.75 5.33
CA ARG A 54 10.30 12.55 6.78
C ARG A 54 9.06 11.76 7.12
N ASN A 55 7.89 12.03 6.55
CA ASN A 55 6.66 11.26 6.79
C ASN A 55 6.75 9.82 6.28
N SER A 56 7.45 9.61 5.15
CA SER A 56 7.74 8.29 4.60
C SER A 56 8.70 7.48 5.49
N LYS A 57 9.79 8.10 5.95
CA LYS A 57 10.73 7.49 6.91
C LYS A 57 10.13 7.35 8.32
N ASN A 58 9.21 8.25 8.69
CA ASN A 58 8.41 8.24 9.91
C ASN A 58 7.12 7.40 9.79
N TRP A 59 7.01 6.54 8.76
CA TRP A 59 6.19 5.34 8.85
C TRP A 59 6.82 4.40 9.90
N SER A 60 6.73 4.85 11.16
CA SER A 60 7.49 4.31 12.27
C SER A 60 6.97 2.92 12.58
N PHE A 61 7.82 2.14 13.25
CA PHE A 61 7.39 0.93 13.92
C PHE A 61 6.11 1.17 14.76
N GLU A 62 5.95 2.35 15.36
CA GLU A 62 4.79 2.69 16.20
C GLU A 62 3.49 2.85 15.41
N LYS A 63 3.48 3.43 14.20
CA LYS A 63 2.25 3.48 13.39
C LYS A 63 1.82 2.09 12.90
N ARG A 64 2.79 1.24 12.54
CA ARG A 64 2.54 -0.18 12.22
C ARG A 64 2.04 -0.95 13.43
N GLN A 65 2.62 -0.69 14.59
CA GLN A 65 2.21 -1.27 15.86
C GLN A 65 0.79 -0.80 16.23
N GLN A 66 0.48 0.49 16.11
CA GLN A 66 -0.85 1.06 16.35
C GLN A 66 -1.91 0.49 15.42
N LEU A 67 -1.64 0.35 14.11
CA LEU A 67 -2.58 -0.31 13.21
C LEU A 67 -2.76 -1.77 13.60
N ALA A 68 -1.67 -2.49 13.84
CA ALA A 68 -1.74 -3.91 14.13
C ALA A 68 -2.37 -4.21 15.51
N ASP A 69 -2.25 -3.28 16.46
CA ASP A 69 -2.94 -3.31 17.75
C ASP A 69 -4.39 -2.88 17.57
N SER A 70 -4.71 -1.89 16.73
CA SER A 70 -6.10 -1.54 16.36
C SER A 70 -6.82 -2.65 15.59
N ILE A 71 -6.10 -3.43 14.77
CA ILE A 71 -6.63 -4.60 14.08
C ILE A 71 -7.01 -5.67 15.09
N VAL A 72 -6.14 -5.93 16.08
CA VAL A 72 -6.40 -6.88 17.16
C VAL A 72 -7.56 -6.37 18.01
N ASP A 73 -7.45 -5.16 18.55
CA ASP A 73 -8.45 -4.53 19.41
C ASP A 73 -9.81 -4.49 18.72
N LEU A 74 -9.93 -4.04 17.46
CA LEU A 74 -11.26 -3.86 16.85
C LEU A 74 -11.88 -5.16 16.32
N LEU A 75 -11.07 -6.18 16.02
CA LEU A 75 -11.56 -7.52 15.71
C LEU A 75 -11.87 -8.32 17.00
N GLU A 76 -11.23 -8.00 18.12
CA GLU A 76 -11.51 -8.56 19.46
C GLU A 76 -12.70 -7.85 20.15
N ASP A 77 -12.80 -6.52 20.10
CA ASP A 77 -13.78 -5.67 20.82
C ASP A 77 -15.22 -5.88 20.32
N ARG A 78 -15.40 -6.35 19.07
CA ARG A 78 -16.71 -6.81 18.56
C ARG A 78 -17.00 -8.29 18.80
N ALA A 79 -15.98 -9.11 19.09
CA ALA A 79 -16.16 -10.49 19.53
C ALA A 79 -16.45 -10.56 21.05
N LEU A 80 -15.99 -9.57 21.82
CA LEU A 80 -16.11 -9.50 23.28
C LEU A 80 -17.42 -8.87 23.79
N GLY A 81 -18.10 -8.01 23.02
CA GLY A 81 -19.41 -7.44 23.39
C GLY A 81 -20.52 -8.47 23.62
N TRP A 82 -20.33 -9.73 23.20
CA TRP A 82 -21.24 -10.86 23.49
C TRP A 82 -20.77 -11.72 24.67
N LEU A 83 -19.49 -11.65 25.04
CA LEU A 83 -18.87 -12.43 26.12
C LEU A 83 -18.85 -11.70 27.47
N GLU A 84 -19.26 -10.43 27.53
CA GLU A 84 -19.44 -9.70 28.80
C GLU A 84 -20.63 -10.19 29.66
N ASN A 85 -21.35 -11.25 29.22
CA ASN A 85 -22.19 -12.08 30.10
C ASN A 85 -21.43 -13.24 30.79
N ALA A 86 -20.11 -13.35 30.63
CA ALA A 86 -19.28 -14.36 31.30
C ALA A 86 -17.99 -13.75 31.89
N ARG A 87 -18.07 -13.45 33.19
CA ARG A 87 -17.05 -12.96 34.14
C ARG A 87 -15.59 -13.41 33.90
N GLY A 88 -14.66 -12.43 33.90
CA GLY A 88 -13.76 -12.19 35.06
C GLY A 88 -12.23 -12.43 34.94
N MET A 89 -11.45 -11.32 34.93
CA MET A 89 -10.08 -11.09 35.49
C MET A 89 -8.86 -11.91 34.94
N HIS A 90 -7.58 -11.51 34.82
CA HIS A 90 -6.72 -10.36 35.21
C HIS A 90 -5.31 -10.45 34.51
N ASN A 91 -4.73 -9.29 34.11
CA ASN A 91 -3.33 -8.76 34.17
C ASN A 91 -2.01 -9.40 33.57
N LEU A 92 -1.39 -8.63 32.65
CA LEU A 92 -0.02 -8.02 32.53
C LEU A 92 1.32 -8.83 32.60
N SER A 93 2.26 -8.60 31.62
CA SER A 93 3.61 -7.96 31.82
C SER A 93 4.73 -8.22 30.75
N ARG A 94 5.29 -7.12 30.20
CA ARG A 94 6.70 -6.70 29.80
C ARG A 94 7.74 -7.57 29.03
N GLN A 95 8.10 -7.11 27.80
CA GLN A 95 9.40 -6.66 27.18
C GLN A 95 10.80 -7.29 27.53
N PRO A 96 11.92 -7.00 26.80
CA PRO A 96 12.25 -6.86 25.34
C PRO A 96 13.66 -7.47 24.95
N HIS A 97 14.18 -7.29 23.70
CA HIS A 97 15.59 -6.87 23.34
C HIS A 97 16.10 -7.17 21.88
N LEU A 98 16.44 -6.06 21.17
CA LEU A 98 17.40 -5.64 20.08
C LEU A 98 18.43 -6.62 19.39
N LYS A 99 18.49 -6.75 18.02
CA LYS A 99 19.31 -6.09 16.92
C LYS A 99 20.71 -6.71 16.59
N PRO A 100 21.44 -6.40 15.46
CA PRO A 100 21.12 -6.19 14.02
C PRO A 100 22.24 -6.69 13.00
N ALA A 101 22.18 -6.20 11.73
CA ALA A 101 23.19 -6.06 10.63
C ALA A 101 22.89 -6.94 9.37
N VAL A 102 23.05 -6.51 8.10
CA VAL A 102 24.28 -6.06 7.40
C VAL A 102 24.02 -5.25 6.09
N ALA A 103 24.97 -4.35 5.77
CA ALA A 103 25.49 -3.77 4.50
C ALA A 103 24.64 -3.42 3.27
N PHE A 104 24.91 -2.20 2.75
CA PHE A 104 24.54 -1.68 1.43
C PHE A 104 25.66 -1.93 0.38
N SER A 105 25.28 -2.37 -0.81
CA SER A 105 26.11 -2.31 -2.03
C SER A 105 25.69 -1.13 -2.91
N LEU A 106 26.68 -0.43 -3.46
CA LEU A 106 26.52 0.68 -4.40
C LEU A 106 26.38 0.15 -5.83
N LEU A 107 25.35 0.56 -6.56
CA LEU A 107 25.34 0.48 -8.02
C LEU A 107 24.68 1.71 -8.65
N THR A 108 25.39 2.20 -9.68
CA THR A 108 24.97 2.90 -10.90
C THR A 108 23.80 3.88 -10.78
N ILE A 109 24.08 5.18 -10.93
CA ILE A 109 23.05 6.24 -10.96
C ILE A 109 22.24 6.10 -12.26
N PRO A 110 20.97 5.66 -12.22
CA PRO A 110 20.11 5.81 -13.38
C PRO A 110 19.78 7.30 -13.56
N CYS A 111 19.63 7.74 -14.80
CA CYS A 111 19.09 9.07 -15.09
C CYS A 111 17.68 9.13 -14.49
N LEU A 112 17.50 9.96 -13.46
CA LEU A 112 16.22 10.14 -12.78
C LEU A 112 15.39 11.15 -13.58
N VAL A 113 14.20 10.73 -14.01
CA VAL A 113 13.21 11.61 -14.61
C VAL A 113 12.24 12.04 -13.52
N THR A 114 11.89 13.33 -13.52
CA THR A 114 10.89 13.87 -12.59
C THR A 114 9.52 13.76 -13.24
N TYR A 115 8.56 13.20 -12.51
CA TYR A 115 7.17 13.09 -12.92
C TYR A 115 6.25 13.79 -11.92
N THR A 116 5.06 14.19 -12.39
CA THR A 116 3.97 14.63 -11.52
C THR A 116 2.91 13.53 -11.40
N SER A 117 2.26 13.41 -10.25
CA SER A 117 1.17 12.43 -10.10
C SER A 117 -0.01 12.73 -11.03
N GLU A 118 -0.28 14.01 -11.32
CA GLU A 118 -1.33 14.45 -12.24
C GLU A 118 -1.07 13.98 -13.68
N GLU A 119 0.15 14.15 -14.19
CA GLU A 119 0.54 13.67 -15.52
C GLU A 119 0.36 12.16 -15.64
N VAL A 120 0.86 11.39 -14.65
CA VAL A 120 0.74 9.94 -14.65
C VAL A 120 -0.73 9.50 -14.53
N ALA A 121 -1.56 10.25 -13.79
CA ALA A 121 -3.00 10.02 -13.71
C ALA A 121 -3.70 10.25 -15.05
N LEU A 122 -3.34 11.32 -15.77
CA LEU A 122 -3.87 11.61 -17.11
C LEU A 122 -3.44 10.53 -18.12
N ASN A 123 -2.16 10.14 -18.10
CA ASN A 123 -1.62 9.13 -19.00
C ASN A 123 -2.25 7.75 -18.78
N SER A 124 -2.70 7.44 -17.56
CA SER A 124 -3.28 6.13 -17.22
C SER A 124 -4.81 6.10 -17.22
N ARG A 125 -5.49 7.22 -17.52
CA ARG A 125 -6.95 7.36 -17.30
C ARG A 125 -7.82 6.28 -17.97
N PHE A 126 -7.47 5.83 -19.17
CA PHE A 126 -8.26 4.87 -19.95
C PHE A 126 -8.20 3.45 -19.38
N LEU A 127 -7.28 3.16 -18.45
CA LEU A 127 -7.23 1.86 -17.78
C LEU A 127 -8.50 1.60 -16.97
N GLU A 128 -9.20 2.65 -16.54
CA GLU A 128 -10.47 2.55 -15.82
C GLU A 128 -11.59 1.92 -16.66
N ASP A 129 -11.49 1.95 -17.99
CA ASP A 129 -12.46 1.29 -18.89
C ASP A 129 -12.33 -0.25 -18.87
N CYS A 130 -11.33 -0.79 -18.16
CA CYS A 130 -11.03 -2.23 -18.11
C CYS A 130 -11.44 -2.88 -16.79
N PHE A 131 -11.87 -2.12 -15.78
CA PHE A 131 -12.28 -2.67 -14.49
C PHE A 131 -13.44 -1.88 -13.88
N ASN A 132 -14.14 -2.48 -12.92
CA ASN A 132 -15.24 -1.80 -12.23
C ASN A 132 -14.75 -1.16 -10.92
N ARG A 133 -14.91 0.16 -10.80
CA ARG A 133 -14.56 0.94 -9.60
C ARG A 133 -15.27 0.43 -8.33
N ASP A 134 -16.49 -0.09 -8.45
CA ASP A 134 -17.25 -0.64 -7.31
C ASP A 134 -16.59 -1.86 -6.65
N ARG A 135 -15.61 -2.48 -7.33
CA ARG A 135 -14.85 -3.63 -6.83
C ARG A 135 -13.52 -3.23 -6.22
N VAL A 136 -13.16 -1.95 -6.28
CA VAL A 136 -11.96 -1.42 -5.64
C VAL A 136 -12.18 -1.22 -4.15
N ARG A 137 -13.39 -0.81 -3.74
CA ARG A 137 -13.78 -0.66 -2.33
C ARG A 137 -15.17 -1.24 -2.09
N LEU A 138 -15.32 -2.03 -1.04
CA LEU A 138 -16.66 -2.39 -0.54
C LEU A 138 -17.14 -1.32 0.45
N PRO A 139 -18.42 -0.91 0.40
CA PRO A 139 -19.01 -0.02 1.40
C PRO A 139 -18.84 -0.61 2.81
N ALA A 140 -18.33 0.21 3.74
CA ALA A 140 -18.02 -0.22 5.11
C ALA A 140 -19.25 -0.56 5.97
N ASP A 141 -20.44 -0.16 5.52
CA ASP A 141 -21.65 -0.12 6.33
C ASP A 141 -22.38 -1.47 6.43
N SER A 142 -21.95 -2.49 5.67
CA SER A 142 -22.63 -3.79 5.61
C SER A 142 -22.06 -4.86 6.57
N PHE A 143 -21.03 -4.55 7.35
CA PHE A 143 -20.28 -5.60 8.06
C PHE A 143 -20.90 -6.00 9.40
N SER A 144 -21.51 -7.18 9.41
CA SER A 144 -21.75 -7.98 10.63
C SER A 144 -20.43 -8.21 11.38
N PRO A 145 -20.42 -8.32 12.72
CA PRO A 145 -19.21 -8.68 13.46
C PRO A 145 -18.62 -9.97 12.90
N VAL A 146 -17.40 -9.88 12.40
CA VAL A 146 -16.67 -11.03 11.86
C VAL A 146 -16.28 -11.92 13.05
N MET A 147 -16.83 -13.13 13.10
CA MET A 147 -16.34 -14.19 13.98
C MET A 147 -15.02 -14.74 13.41
N ALA A 148 -13.96 -13.94 13.48
CA ALA A 148 -12.62 -14.39 13.13
C ALA A 148 -12.01 -15.08 14.35
N SER A 149 -11.41 -16.25 14.16
CA SER A 149 -10.69 -16.92 15.24
C SER A 149 -9.53 -16.05 15.74
N PRO A 150 -9.21 -16.08 17.05
CA PRO A 150 -8.08 -15.31 17.60
C PRO A 150 -6.74 -15.59 16.88
N GLU A 151 -6.59 -16.79 16.34
CA GLU A 151 -5.42 -17.20 15.54
C GLU A 151 -5.33 -16.41 14.23
N ILE A 152 -6.45 -16.19 13.53
CA ILE A 152 -6.48 -15.37 12.31
C ILE A 152 -6.09 -13.93 12.63
N LEU A 153 -6.62 -13.38 13.73
CA LEU A 153 -6.33 -12.03 14.18
C LEU A 153 -4.85 -11.83 14.49
N LYS A 154 -4.29 -12.78 15.24
CA LYS A 154 -2.86 -12.79 15.56
C LYS A 154 -2.00 -12.81 14.30
N ASN A 155 -2.28 -13.69 13.35
CA ASN A 155 -1.49 -13.79 12.13
C ASN A 155 -1.62 -12.56 11.23
N ILE A 156 -2.81 -11.95 11.12
CA ILE A 156 -3.00 -10.68 10.41
C ILE A 156 -2.22 -9.56 11.10
N SER A 157 -2.23 -9.51 12.44
CA SER A 157 -1.43 -8.54 13.21
C SER A 157 0.06 -8.73 12.98
N GLU A 158 0.56 -9.96 13.01
CA GLU A 158 1.97 -10.29 12.74
C GLU A 158 2.37 -9.92 11.31
N TRP A 159 1.52 -10.21 10.32
CA TRP A 159 1.70 -9.77 8.94
C TRP A 159 1.72 -8.23 8.82
N ALA A 160 0.83 -7.53 9.53
CA ALA A 160 0.78 -6.07 9.53
C ALA A 160 2.04 -5.45 10.19
N LYS A 161 2.66 -6.15 11.15
CA LYS A 161 3.91 -5.73 11.83
C LYS A 161 5.18 -6.04 11.02
N ALA A 162 5.20 -7.13 10.26
CA ALA A 162 6.35 -7.55 9.45
C ALA A 162 6.81 -6.47 8.44
N PRO A 163 8.07 -6.43 7.99
CA PRO A 163 8.49 -5.53 6.92
C PRO A 163 7.91 -5.95 5.56
N ALA A 164 7.71 -5.00 4.64
CA ALA A 164 7.43 -5.32 3.23
C ALA A 164 8.74 -5.68 2.48
N PRO A 165 8.70 -6.53 1.44
CA PRO A 165 7.53 -7.27 0.95
C PRO A 165 7.10 -8.38 1.91
N ASN A 166 5.79 -8.59 2.05
CA ASN A 166 5.26 -9.78 2.71
C ASN A 166 3.87 -10.11 2.15
N LEU A 167 3.55 -11.40 2.16
CA LEU A 167 2.31 -11.92 1.62
C LEU A 167 1.63 -12.83 2.66
N LEU A 168 0.32 -12.72 2.76
CA LEU A 168 -0.54 -13.59 3.56
C LEU A 168 -1.67 -14.12 2.67
N TRP A 169 -1.92 -15.41 2.72
CA TRP A 169 -3.05 -16.03 2.02
C TRP A 169 -4.06 -16.57 3.03
N LEU A 170 -5.27 -16.01 2.99
CA LEU A 170 -6.43 -16.47 3.71
C LEU A 170 -7.19 -17.47 2.83
N ASN A 171 -7.16 -18.74 3.21
CA ASN A 171 -7.82 -19.83 2.49
C ASN A 171 -8.98 -20.37 3.32
N GLY A 172 -10.20 -20.08 2.88
CA GLY A 172 -11.42 -20.48 3.56
C GLY A 172 -12.06 -21.69 2.95
N GLU A 173 -12.87 -22.35 3.77
CA GLU A 173 -13.80 -23.33 3.25
C GLU A 173 -14.89 -22.68 2.38
N PRO A 174 -15.42 -23.39 1.37
CA PRO A 174 -16.53 -22.89 0.58
C PRO A 174 -17.78 -22.79 1.46
N VAL A 175 -18.15 -21.58 1.84
CA VAL A 175 -19.42 -21.31 2.53
C VAL A 175 -20.51 -21.10 1.48
N GLN A 176 -21.69 -21.71 1.67
CA GLN A 176 -22.87 -21.38 0.87
C GLN A 176 -23.51 -20.10 1.44
N CYS A 177 -22.91 -18.96 1.10
CA CYS A 177 -23.44 -17.63 1.42
C CYS A 177 -23.29 -16.72 0.20
N ASP A 178 -24.03 -15.62 0.16
CA ASP A 178 -23.78 -14.57 -0.83
C ASP A 178 -22.36 -14.00 -0.63
N ASP A 179 -21.74 -13.48 -1.69
CA ASP A 179 -20.31 -13.09 -1.69
C ASP A 179 -19.95 -12.11 -0.57
N PHE A 180 -20.90 -11.30 -0.10
CA PHE A 180 -20.70 -10.30 0.96
C PHE A 180 -20.86 -10.84 2.39
N ASP A 181 -21.48 -12.01 2.54
CA ASP A 181 -21.65 -12.69 3.83
C ASP A 181 -20.53 -13.72 4.08
N ASN A 182 -19.59 -13.83 3.15
CA ASN A 182 -18.42 -14.68 3.25
C ASN A 182 -17.48 -14.14 4.35
N PRO A 183 -17.22 -14.92 5.42
CA PRO A 183 -16.38 -14.49 6.54
C PRO A 183 -15.00 -13.98 6.11
N ILE A 184 -14.40 -14.58 5.07
CA ILE A 184 -13.10 -14.16 4.57
C ILE A 184 -13.16 -12.81 3.87
N THR A 185 -14.14 -12.63 2.99
CA THR A 185 -14.36 -11.34 2.31
C THR A 185 -14.61 -10.25 3.35
N MET A 186 -15.31 -10.57 4.44
CA MET A 186 -15.50 -9.64 5.55
C MET A 186 -14.20 -9.35 6.33
N VAL A 187 -13.34 -10.35 6.60
CA VAL A 187 -12.01 -10.12 7.18
C VAL A 187 -11.20 -9.18 6.29
N ALA A 188 -11.13 -9.46 4.98
CA ALA A 188 -10.42 -8.65 4.01
C ALA A 188 -10.93 -7.21 3.99
N ALA A 189 -12.25 -7.02 3.95
CA ALA A 189 -12.87 -5.71 4.01
C ALA A 189 -12.62 -4.99 5.34
N LYS A 190 -12.54 -5.73 6.45
CA LYS A 190 -12.26 -5.14 7.75
C LYS A 190 -10.81 -4.66 7.87
N VAL A 191 -9.86 -5.42 7.31
CA VAL A 191 -8.46 -4.97 7.18
C VAL A 191 -8.39 -3.68 6.36
N ILE A 192 -9.19 -3.56 5.30
CA ILE A 192 -9.26 -2.33 4.50
C ILE A 192 -9.73 -1.15 5.35
N PHE A 193 -10.86 -1.29 6.02
CA PHE A 193 -11.41 -0.27 6.91
C PHE A 193 -10.39 0.18 7.97
N LEU A 194 -9.68 -0.75 8.59
CA LEU A 194 -8.70 -0.44 9.65
C LEU A 194 -7.47 0.29 9.12
N ALA A 195 -6.97 -0.12 7.95
CA ALA A 195 -5.90 0.58 7.26
C ALA A 195 -6.30 2.02 6.92
N GLU A 196 -7.52 2.27 6.47
CA GLU A 196 -8.04 3.61 6.21
C GLU A 196 -8.12 4.46 7.50
N GLN A 197 -8.67 3.89 8.59
CA GLN A 197 -8.73 4.59 9.89
C GLN A 197 -7.35 4.98 10.41
N SER A 198 -6.33 4.15 10.17
CA SER A 198 -4.96 4.44 10.58
C SER A 198 -4.15 5.24 9.54
N GLN A 199 -4.80 5.74 8.48
CA GLN A 199 -4.16 6.48 7.38
C GLN A 199 -3.02 5.70 6.69
N THR A 200 -3.16 4.38 6.60
CA THR A 200 -2.24 3.51 5.88
C THR A 200 -2.56 3.55 4.38
N PRO A 201 -1.57 3.77 3.50
CA PRO A 201 -1.76 3.61 2.07
C PRO A 201 -2.26 2.21 1.76
N ILE A 202 -3.45 2.10 1.19
CA ILE A 202 -4.09 0.83 0.89
C ILE A 202 -4.73 0.85 -0.49
N ILE A 203 -4.61 -0.28 -1.17
CA ILE A 203 -5.27 -0.59 -2.42
C ILE A 203 -5.97 -1.94 -2.26
N SER A 204 -7.10 -2.10 -2.94
CA SER A 204 -7.89 -3.31 -2.86
C SER A 204 -8.61 -3.65 -4.14
N HIS A 205 -8.92 -4.93 -4.32
CA HIS A 205 -9.76 -5.41 -5.41
C HIS A 205 -10.49 -6.69 -5.03
N PHE A 206 -11.79 -6.73 -5.30
CA PHE A 206 -12.65 -7.89 -5.08
C PHE A 206 -12.97 -8.55 -6.42
N CYS A 207 -12.26 -9.63 -6.73
CA CYS A 207 -12.42 -10.37 -7.98
C CYS A 207 -13.84 -10.96 -8.10
N GLU A 208 -14.40 -10.90 -9.30
CA GLU A 208 -15.67 -11.51 -9.66
C GLU A 208 -15.72 -11.80 -11.16
N LEU A 209 -16.46 -12.84 -11.57
CA LEU A 209 -16.77 -13.09 -12.97
C LEU A 209 -18.22 -12.73 -13.25
N ARG A 210 -18.47 -11.53 -13.79
CA ARG A 210 -19.83 -11.05 -14.02
C ARG A 210 -20.57 -11.87 -15.08
N ARG A 211 -21.80 -12.26 -14.75
CA ARG A 211 -22.75 -12.80 -15.72
C ARG A 211 -23.06 -11.71 -16.75
N GLY A 212 -23.00 -12.05 -18.04
CA GLY A 212 -23.26 -11.10 -19.13
C GLY A 212 -22.12 -10.11 -19.45
N GLN A 213 -20.96 -10.17 -18.78
CA GLN A 213 -19.81 -9.36 -19.18
C GLN A 213 -19.40 -9.68 -20.63
N LYS A 214 -19.35 -8.65 -21.47
CA LYS A 214 -18.86 -8.77 -22.85
C LYS A 214 -17.35 -8.99 -22.83
N LEU A 215 -16.91 -9.96 -23.62
CA LEU A 215 -15.50 -10.22 -23.85
C LEU A 215 -14.95 -9.16 -24.81
N ARG A 216 -13.90 -8.48 -24.41
CA ARG A 216 -13.13 -7.54 -25.22
C ARG A 216 -12.35 -8.34 -26.26
N PHE A 217 -12.32 -7.84 -27.48
CA PHE A 217 -11.53 -8.43 -28.55
C PHE A 217 -10.05 -8.51 -28.14
N GLY A 218 -9.44 -9.67 -28.31
CA GLY A 218 -8.05 -9.96 -27.89
C GLY A 218 -7.95 -10.85 -26.66
N ASN A 219 -8.99 -10.91 -25.81
CA ASN A 219 -9.07 -11.85 -24.69
C ASN A 219 -9.81 -13.12 -25.12
N ASN A 220 -9.35 -14.29 -24.64
CA ASN A 220 -9.93 -15.60 -24.94
C ASN A 220 -10.98 -16.03 -23.90
N SER A 221 -10.87 -15.52 -22.67
CA SER A 221 -11.73 -15.88 -21.55
C SER A 221 -12.10 -14.67 -20.68
N LYS A 222 -13.12 -14.84 -19.84
CA LYS A 222 -13.50 -13.79 -18.89
C LYS A 222 -12.47 -13.66 -17.76
N GLU A 223 -11.79 -14.75 -17.46
CA GLU A 223 -10.76 -14.89 -16.45
C GLU A 223 -9.51 -14.10 -16.86
N GLU A 224 -9.04 -14.23 -18.11
CA GLU A 224 -7.96 -13.39 -18.67
C GLU A 224 -8.35 -11.91 -18.60
N GLN A 225 -9.54 -11.56 -19.08
CA GLN A 225 -10.00 -10.17 -19.06
C GLN A 225 -10.10 -9.61 -17.64
N SER A 226 -10.60 -10.39 -16.70
CA SER A 226 -10.75 -9.98 -15.31
C SER A 226 -9.41 -9.90 -14.59
N LEU A 227 -8.44 -10.75 -14.97
CA LEU A 227 -7.07 -10.70 -14.47
C LEU A 227 -6.32 -9.45 -14.97
N VAL A 228 -6.49 -9.09 -16.25
CA VAL A 228 -5.97 -7.81 -16.78
C VAL A 228 -6.64 -6.64 -16.06
N GLY A 229 -7.95 -6.67 -15.89
CA GLY A 229 -8.71 -5.67 -15.14
C GLY A 229 -8.24 -5.51 -13.69
N LEU A 230 -7.95 -6.61 -13.01
CA LEU A 230 -7.36 -6.61 -11.66
C LEU A 230 -6.03 -5.85 -11.64
N VAL A 231 -5.09 -6.19 -12.54
CA VAL A 231 -3.78 -5.51 -12.61
C VAL A 231 -3.96 -4.03 -12.90
N TYR A 232 -4.86 -3.66 -13.81
CA TYR A 232 -5.12 -2.26 -14.15
C TYR A 232 -5.74 -1.48 -12.98
N SER A 233 -6.61 -2.14 -12.20
CA SER A 233 -7.17 -1.53 -11.00
C SER A 233 -6.11 -1.26 -9.93
N ILE A 234 -5.12 -2.14 -9.78
CA ILE A 234 -3.98 -1.97 -8.88
C ILE A 234 -3.09 -0.83 -9.37
N ILE A 235 -2.80 -0.79 -10.67
CA ILE A 235 -2.05 0.30 -11.31
C ILE A 235 -2.72 1.64 -11.03
N ARG A 236 -4.02 1.78 -11.28
CA ARG A 236 -4.74 3.05 -11.04
C ARG A 236 -4.73 3.47 -9.59
N GLN A 237 -4.94 2.56 -8.66
CA GLN A 237 -4.87 2.88 -7.24
C GLN A 237 -3.46 3.26 -6.79
N LEU A 238 -2.42 2.64 -7.32
CA LEU A 238 -1.04 3.06 -7.06
C LEU A 238 -0.77 4.47 -7.61
N VAL A 239 -1.30 4.80 -8.79
CA VAL A 239 -1.20 6.16 -9.34
C VAL A 239 -1.88 7.19 -8.43
N GLU A 240 -3.03 6.86 -7.83
CA GLU A 240 -3.71 7.72 -6.85
C GLU A 240 -2.91 7.95 -5.57
N LEU A 241 -2.00 7.02 -5.22
CA LEU A 241 -1.13 7.11 -4.05
C LEU A 241 0.22 7.76 -4.33
N LEU A 242 0.50 8.16 -5.59
CA LEU A 242 1.76 8.80 -5.93
C LEU A 242 1.91 10.16 -5.22
N PRO A 243 3.12 10.51 -4.77
CA PRO A 243 3.42 11.87 -4.34
C PRO A 243 3.16 12.87 -5.48
N PRO A 244 2.79 14.14 -5.16
CA PRO A 244 2.56 15.18 -6.18
C PRO A 244 3.69 15.30 -7.20
N MET A 245 4.94 15.11 -6.74
CA MET A 245 6.13 15.02 -7.56
C MET A 245 7.04 13.91 -7.04
N PHE A 246 7.58 13.11 -7.95
CA PHE A 246 8.51 12.03 -7.61
C PHE A 246 9.54 11.83 -8.72
N GLU A 247 10.67 11.26 -8.35
CA GLU A 247 11.74 10.92 -9.28
C GLU A 247 11.77 9.41 -9.50
N ALA A 248 11.86 9.00 -10.75
CA ALA A 248 11.94 7.60 -11.12
C ALA A 248 12.89 7.40 -12.29
N SER A 249 13.58 6.26 -12.28
CA SER A 249 14.32 5.75 -13.44
C SER A 249 13.42 5.03 -14.44
N SER A 250 12.19 4.72 -14.03
CA SER A 250 11.19 4.04 -14.83
C SER A 250 10.46 4.99 -15.77
N ASP A 251 9.97 4.44 -16.87
CA ASP A 251 9.18 5.15 -17.87
C ASP A 251 7.69 5.19 -17.45
N PHE A 252 7.16 6.40 -17.26
CA PHE A 252 5.76 6.68 -16.99
C PHE A 252 5.13 7.61 -18.05
N SER A 253 5.71 7.62 -19.24
CA SER A 253 5.23 8.37 -20.40
C SER A 253 3.85 7.92 -20.88
N ALA A 254 3.19 8.79 -21.66
CA ALA A 254 1.92 8.48 -22.30
C ALA A 254 2.06 7.25 -23.23
N GLU A 255 3.16 7.13 -23.96
CA GLU A 255 3.45 6.00 -24.85
C GLU A 255 3.48 4.68 -24.09
N LYS A 256 4.09 4.67 -22.89
CA LYS A 256 4.14 3.48 -22.05
C LYS A 256 2.75 3.05 -21.65
N PHE A 257 1.92 3.97 -21.16
CA PHE A 257 0.55 3.63 -20.80
C PHE A 257 -0.26 3.23 -22.03
N ASN A 258 -0.18 3.95 -23.14
CA ASN A 258 -0.93 3.66 -24.38
C ASN A 258 -0.69 2.26 -24.96
N SER A 259 0.39 1.58 -24.55
CA SER A 259 0.64 0.16 -24.89
C SER A 259 -0.22 -0.84 -24.08
N LEU A 260 -1.00 -0.37 -23.12
CA LEU A 260 -1.89 -1.14 -22.26
C LEU A 260 -3.32 -1.09 -22.82
N ASP A 261 -3.67 -2.03 -23.70
CA ASP A 261 -4.93 -2.01 -24.46
C ASP A 261 -6.12 -2.75 -23.79
N GLY A 262 -5.91 -3.26 -22.57
CA GLY A 262 -6.89 -4.07 -21.84
C GLY A 262 -6.96 -5.53 -22.28
N THR A 263 -5.96 -6.00 -23.04
CA THR A 263 -5.89 -7.39 -23.51
C THR A 263 -4.75 -8.16 -22.84
N ILE A 264 -4.81 -9.50 -22.84
CA ILE A 264 -3.77 -10.35 -22.25
C ILE A 264 -2.42 -10.21 -23.00
N GLN A 265 -2.40 -9.71 -24.23
CA GLN A 265 -1.19 -9.51 -25.01
C GLN A 265 -0.25 -8.47 -24.39
N CYS A 266 -0.79 -7.46 -23.69
CA CYS A 266 -0.01 -6.44 -23.00
C CYS A 266 0.41 -6.84 -21.57
N TRP A 267 0.15 -8.09 -21.15
CA TRP A 267 0.32 -8.59 -19.79
C TRP A 267 1.67 -8.25 -19.13
N ARG A 268 2.79 -8.58 -19.80
CA ARG A 268 4.13 -8.30 -19.27
C ARG A 268 4.41 -6.81 -19.12
N THR A 269 3.87 -6.01 -20.04
CA THR A 269 3.98 -4.55 -19.97
C THR A 269 3.19 -4.02 -18.78
N ALA A 270 1.98 -4.54 -18.53
CA ALA A 270 1.17 -4.19 -17.37
C ALA A 270 1.89 -4.54 -16.04
N LEU A 271 2.46 -5.75 -15.92
CA LEU A 271 3.23 -6.15 -14.74
C LEU A 271 4.49 -5.29 -14.53
N SER A 272 5.15 -4.90 -15.61
CA SER A 272 6.28 -3.97 -15.55
C SER A 272 5.85 -2.59 -15.03
N VAL A 273 4.73 -2.05 -15.49
CA VAL A 273 4.18 -0.77 -15.01
C VAL A 273 3.80 -0.86 -13.53
N LEU A 274 3.11 -1.93 -13.11
CA LEU A 274 2.79 -2.19 -11.71
C LEU A 274 4.05 -2.22 -10.85
N THR A 275 5.07 -2.95 -11.28
CA THR A 275 6.36 -3.08 -10.56
C THR A 275 7.03 -1.71 -10.39
N ASN A 276 7.09 -0.92 -11.46
CA ASN A 276 7.69 0.40 -11.45
C ASN A 276 6.92 1.37 -10.52
N LEU A 277 5.59 1.37 -10.57
CA LEU A 277 4.76 2.19 -9.69
C LEU A 277 4.93 1.79 -8.22
N ALA A 278 4.86 0.50 -7.91
CA ALA A 278 5.02 0.00 -6.54
C ALA A 278 6.40 0.36 -5.96
N ASN A 279 7.45 0.33 -6.78
CA ASN A 279 8.79 0.73 -6.36
C ASN A 279 8.95 2.25 -6.20
N SER A 280 8.13 3.04 -6.88
CA SER A 280 8.09 4.51 -6.76
C SER A 280 7.33 4.98 -5.52
N MET A 281 6.64 4.08 -4.81
CA MET A 281 5.93 4.43 -3.58
C MET A 281 6.90 4.87 -2.48
N PRO A 282 6.59 5.95 -1.75
CA PRO A 282 7.44 6.43 -0.67
C PRO A 282 7.56 5.38 0.44
N GLY A 283 6.44 4.74 0.81
CA GLY A 283 6.35 3.74 1.88
C GLY A 283 5.71 2.42 1.43
N PRO A 284 5.57 1.44 2.35
CA PRO A 284 4.85 0.21 2.06
C PRO A 284 3.36 0.49 1.84
N VAL A 285 2.77 -0.16 0.84
CA VAL A 285 1.34 -0.07 0.52
C VAL A 285 0.68 -1.41 0.80
N PHE A 286 -0.47 -1.39 1.49
CA PHE A 286 -1.28 -2.58 1.73
C PHE A 286 -2.06 -2.89 0.45
N CYS A 287 -2.07 -4.15 0.03
CA CYS A 287 -2.72 -4.63 -1.18
C CYS A 287 -3.60 -5.82 -0.83
N ILE A 288 -4.92 -5.62 -0.88
CA ILE A 288 -5.90 -6.65 -0.50
C ILE A 288 -6.59 -7.15 -1.78
N ILE A 289 -6.43 -8.43 -2.10
CA ILE A 289 -7.05 -9.04 -3.28
C ILE A 289 -7.95 -10.18 -2.83
N ASP A 290 -9.26 -9.96 -2.93
CA ASP A 290 -10.26 -10.93 -2.53
C ASP A 290 -10.80 -11.71 -3.72
N GLY A 291 -11.06 -13.00 -3.51
CA GLY A 291 -11.70 -13.84 -4.51
C GLY A 291 -10.78 -14.27 -5.66
N LEU A 292 -9.46 -14.30 -5.49
CA LEU A 292 -8.52 -14.57 -6.60
C LEU A 292 -8.80 -15.92 -7.30
N HIS A 293 -9.36 -16.90 -6.57
CA HIS A 293 -9.77 -18.19 -7.13
C HIS A 293 -10.78 -18.11 -8.26
N TRP A 294 -11.53 -17.01 -8.39
CA TRP A 294 -12.42 -16.75 -9.54
C TRP A 294 -11.65 -16.59 -10.84
N LEU A 295 -10.37 -16.23 -10.77
CA LEU A 295 -9.52 -16.04 -11.93
C LEU A 295 -8.70 -17.29 -12.27
N ASN A 296 -8.88 -18.39 -11.54
CA ASN A 296 -8.18 -19.64 -11.83
C ASN A 296 -8.82 -20.34 -13.03
N ASP A 297 -8.25 -20.15 -14.21
CA ASP A 297 -8.59 -20.89 -15.42
C ASP A 297 -7.33 -21.28 -16.21
N THR A 298 -7.46 -22.32 -17.04
CA THR A 298 -6.42 -22.78 -17.97
C THR A 298 -5.79 -21.66 -18.82
N SER A 299 -6.59 -20.66 -19.22
CA SER A 299 -6.12 -19.48 -19.96
C SER A 299 -5.22 -18.55 -19.14
N THR A 300 -5.31 -18.62 -17.81
CA THR A 300 -4.54 -17.78 -16.88
C THR A 300 -3.38 -18.52 -16.20
N ASP A 301 -3.18 -19.81 -16.46
CA ASP A 301 -2.22 -20.68 -15.74
C ASP A 301 -0.77 -20.15 -15.78
N ASN A 302 -0.39 -19.42 -16.82
CA ASN A 302 0.93 -18.79 -16.91
C ASN A 302 0.97 -17.39 -16.29
N CYS A 303 -0.14 -16.66 -16.39
CA CYS A 303 -0.21 -15.25 -15.99
C CYS A 303 -0.38 -15.12 -14.47
N LEU A 304 -1.26 -15.92 -13.86
CA LEU A 304 -1.55 -15.82 -12.43
C LEU A 304 -0.30 -16.08 -11.57
N PRO A 305 0.55 -17.11 -11.82
CA PRO A 305 1.81 -17.26 -11.09
C PRO A 305 2.77 -16.08 -11.28
N GLU A 306 2.86 -15.53 -12.51
CA GLU A 306 3.73 -14.39 -12.79
C GLU A 306 3.29 -13.16 -11.99
N PHE A 307 1.98 -12.91 -11.91
CA PHE A 307 1.41 -11.85 -11.07
C PHE A 307 1.74 -12.05 -9.60
N ILE A 308 1.57 -13.27 -9.06
CA ILE A 308 1.89 -13.58 -7.66
C ILE A 308 3.37 -13.33 -7.37
N ARG A 309 4.28 -13.73 -8.27
CA ARG A 309 5.71 -13.49 -8.12
C ARG A 309 6.05 -12.00 -8.11
N VAL A 310 5.40 -11.22 -8.97
CA VAL A 310 5.54 -9.75 -8.96
C VAL A 310 5.09 -9.18 -7.62
N LEU A 311 3.89 -9.55 -7.14
CA LEU A 311 3.36 -9.09 -5.85
C LEU A 311 4.29 -9.39 -4.67
N ARG A 312 4.97 -10.54 -4.69
CA ARG A 312 5.98 -10.93 -3.67
C ARG A 312 7.30 -10.16 -3.79
N GLY A 313 7.63 -9.68 -4.98
CA GLY A 313 8.90 -9.01 -5.27
C GLY A 313 8.88 -7.49 -5.09
N VAL A 314 7.71 -6.87 -5.10
CA VAL A 314 7.54 -5.41 -4.98
C VAL A 314 7.29 -4.98 -3.54
N ARG A 315 7.46 -3.69 -3.21
CA ARG A 315 7.29 -3.13 -1.85
C ARG A 315 5.82 -3.05 -1.37
N LEU A 316 5.03 -4.08 -1.66
CA LEU A 316 3.65 -4.23 -1.21
C LEU A 316 3.57 -5.18 -0.03
N LYS A 317 2.57 -4.95 0.80
CA LYS A 317 2.08 -5.90 1.79
C LYS A 317 0.79 -6.51 1.27
N VAL A 318 0.81 -7.79 0.96
CA VAL A 318 -0.28 -8.42 0.22
C VAL A 318 -1.09 -9.33 1.12
N VAL A 319 -2.42 -9.18 1.10
CA VAL A 319 -3.36 -10.21 1.58
C VAL A 319 -4.12 -10.72 0.38
N LEU A 320 -4.12 -12.04 0.19
CA LEU A 320 -4.94 -12.72 -0.78
C LEU A 320 -6.01 -13.52 -0.05
N SER A 321 -7.23 -13.51 -0.55
CA SER A 321 -8.32 -14.33 0.00
C SER A 321 -8.99 -15.21 -1.04
N THR A 322 -9.28 -16.46 -0.66
CA THR A 322 -10.01 -17.42 -1.48
C THR A 322 -10.93 -18.29 -0.63
N THR A 323 -12.12 -18.61 -1.12
CA THR A 323 -13.06 -19.57 -0.48
C THR A 323 -13.06 -20.95 -1.15
N ARG A 324 -12.18 -21.15 -2.11
CA ARG A 324 -11.94 -22.44 -2.77
C ARG A 324 -10.45 -22.68 -2.89
N ARG A 325 -10.08 -23.94 -3.04
CA ARG A 325 -8.70 -24.34 -3.32
C ARG A 325 -8.23 -23.70 -4.62
N SER A 326 -7.30 -22.75 -4.51
CA SER A 326 -6.54 -22.26 -5.66
C SER A 326 -5.28 -23.09 -5.83
N VAL A 327 -5.19 -23.84 -6.94
CA VAL A 327 -4.02 -24.67 -7.26
C VAL A 327 -2.78 -23.81 -7.44
N VAL A 328 -2.92 -22.67 -8.12
CA VAL A 328 -1.83 -21.72 -8.35
C VAL A 328 -1.28 -21.17 -7.02
N LEU A 329 -2.16 -20.70 -6.13
CA LEU A 329 -1.72 -20.18 -4.83
C LEU A 329 -1.06 -21.25 -3.99
N ARG A 330 -1.58 -22.49 -4.01
CA ARG A 330 -0.96 -23.62 -3.32
C ARG A 330 0.47 -23.93 -3.80
N ASN A 331 0.76 -23.67 -5.08
CA ASN A 331 2.08 -23.93 -5.65
C ASN A 331 3.05 -22.77 -5.41
N GLU A 332 2.56 -21.52 -5.44
CA GLU A 332 3.39 -20.32 -5.32
C GLU A 332 3.55 -19.80 -3.88
N ILE A 333 2.68 -20.20 -2.95
CA ILE A 333 2.67 -19.70 -1.56
C ILE A 333 3.05 -20.80 -0.58
N PRO A 334 4.08 -20.58 0.26
CA PRO A 334 4.48 -21.57 1.26
C PRO A 334 3.43 -21.68 2.36
N ARG A 335 3.37 -22.84 3.02
CA ARG A 335 2.41 -23.11 4.10
C ARG A 335 2.53 -22.13 5.27
N SER A 336 3.71 -21.58 5.54
CA SER A 336 3.94 -20.59 6.59
C SER A 336 3.22 -19.25 6.34
N GLU A 337 2.85 -18.97 5.09
CA GLU A 337 2.13 -17.76 4.68
C GLU A 337 0.65 -18.06 4.39
N THR A 338 0.18 -19.27 4.69
CA THR A 338 -1.20 -19.71 4.44
C THR A 338 -1.95 -19.89 5.76
N LEU A 339 -3.08 -19.19 5.90
CA LEU A 339 -4.01 -19.37 7.01
C LEU A 339 -5.26 -20.08 6.50
N TYR A 340 -5.66 -21.12 7.21
CA TYR A 340 -6.90 -21.83 6.95
C TYR A 340 -7.97 -21.25 7.88
N ILE A 341 -9.11 -20.86 7.28
CA ILE A 341 -10.24 -20.25 7.98
C ILE A 341 -11.47 -21.15 7.86
#